data_AF-A0A962J1C2-F1
#
_entry.id   AF-A0A962J1C2-F1
#
_cell.length_a   1.000
_cell.length_b   1.000
_cell.length_c   1.000
_cell.angle_alpha   90.00
_cell.angle_beta   90.00
_cell.angle_gamma   90.00
#
_symmetry.space_group_name_H-M   'P 1'
#
loop_
_entity.id
_entity.type
_entity.pdbx_description
1 polymer ?
#
loop_
_entity_poly.entity_id
_entity_poly.type
_entity_poly.pdbx_seq_one_letter_code
_entity_poly.pdbx_strand_id
1 'polypeptide(L)'
;GYSTLYGDMAGGFDVLKDVPKTLVFELCRYRNSLGPCIPQRVIDRPPSAELAPDQKDEDSLPPYELLDRILELYVEQDYSAEDIIATGMEREQVQRVLRLVDVNEYKRRQAPIGVRITRRGFGRDRRYPITSGWRIGD
;
A
#
# COMPACT_ATOMS: atom_id res chain seq x y z
N GLY A 1 -1.07 -1.62 -5.53
CA GLY A 1 -1.28 -1.24 -6.94
C GLY A 1 -2.70 -0.78 -7.20
N TYR A 2 -3.32 -0.19 -6.18
CA TYR A 2 -4.65 0.39 -6.26
C TYR A 2 -4.48 1.84 -6.75
N SER A 3 -4.24 1.92 -8.05
CA SER A 3 -3.78 3.12 -8.75
C SER A 3 -4.10 3.00 -10.23
N THR A 4 -4.29 4.14 -10.88
CA THR A 4 -4.62 4.26 -12.29
C THR A 4 -3.37 4.72 -13.05
N LEU A 5 -2.89 3.89 -13.98
CA LEU A 5 -1.77 4.29 -14.83
C LEU A 5 -2.15 5.53 -15.63
N TYR A 6 -1.24 6.51 -15.63
CA TYR A 6 -1.45 7.82 -16.26
C TYR A 6 -2.59 8.67 -15.66
N GLY A 7 -3.22 8.19 -14.57
CA GLY A 7 -4.13 8.95 -13.72
C GLY A 7 -3.38 9.44 -12.48
N ASP A 8 -3.76 8.92 -11.31
CA ASP A 8 -3.13 9.26 -10.03
C ASP A 8 -1.61 9.01 -9.97
N MET A 9 -1.07 8.12 -10.80
CA MET A 9 0.38 7.85 -10.86
C MET A 9 1.16 8.87 -11.69
N ALA A 10 0.49 9.77 -12.42
CA ALA A 10 1.14 10.73 -13.30
C ALA A 10 1.77 11.87 -12.47
N GLY A 11 3.11 11.95 -12.48
CA GLY A 11 3.86 12.99 -11.79
C GLY A 11 5.37 12.84 -11.95
N GLY A 12 6.13 13.87 -11.57
CA GLY A 12 7.60 13.81 -11.58
C GLY A 12 8.21 13.25 -10.29
N PHE A 13 7.47 13.34 -9.17
CA PHE A 13 7.92 12.92 -7.86
C PHE A 13 6.73 12.57 -6.97
N ASP A 14 6.78 11.43 -6.30
CA ASP A 14 5.77 10.99 -5.33
C ASP A 14 6.32 11.09 -3.91
N VAL A 15 5.83 12.10 -3.18
CA VAL A 15 6.27 12.43 -1.83
C VAL A 15 5.85 11.36 -0.81
N LEU A 16 4.71 10.69 -1.05
CA LEU A 16 4.14 9.70 -0.12
C LEU A 16 4.37 8.27 -0.59
N LYS A 17 5.24 8.07 -1.58
CA LYS A 17 5.52 6.78 -2.23
C LYS A 17 5.76 5.63 -1.26
N ASP A 18 6.46 5.90 -0.16
CA ASP A 18 6.91 4.92 0.82
C ASP A 18 6.29 5.14 2.21
N VAL A 19 5.09 5.76 2.25
CA VAL A 19 4.37 6.06 3.49
C VAL A 19 3.11 5.17 3.55
N PRO A 20 3.02 4.20 4.48
CA PRO A 20 1.81 3.40 4.70
C PRO A 20 0.60 4.28 5.02
N LYS A 21 -0.61 3.80 4.69
CA LYS A 21 -1.82 4.64 4.81
C LYS A 21 -2.12 5.03 6.25
N THR A 22 -1.92 4.10 7.18
CA THR A 22 -2.00 4.35 8.63
C THR A 22 -1.07 5.48 9.05
N LEU A 23 0.19 5.45 8.61
CA LEU A 23 1.18 6.49 8.88
C LEU A 23 0.80 7.85 8.25
N VAL A 24 0.15 7.87 7.08
CA VAL A 24 -0.38 9.12 6.51
C VAL A 24 -1.35 9.80 7.48
N PHE A 25 -2.27 9.05 8.10
CA PHE A 25 -3.21 9.61 9.07
C PHE A 25 -2.49 10.12 10.33
N GLU A 26 -1.49 9.40 10.83
CA GLU A 26 -0.67 9.84 11.97
C GLU A 26 0.09 11.13 11.65
N LEU A 27 0.70 11.23 10.47
CA LEU A 27 1.40 12.42 10.00
C LEU A 27 0.47 13.62 9.85
N CYS A 28 -0.76 13.42 9.38
CA CYS A 28 -1.78 14.47 9.32
C CYS A 28 -2.10 15.02 10.73
N ARG A 29 -2.31 14.13 11.71
CA ARG A 29 -2.57 14.52 13.11
C ARG A 29 -1.38 15.26 13.71
N TYR A 30 -0.18 14.72 13.52
CA TYR A 30 1.06 15.36 13.96
C TYR A 30 1.21 16.76 13.35
N ARG A 31 1.05 16.90 12.03
CA ARG A 31 1.17 18.19 11.34
C ARG A 31 0.16 19.21 11.87
N ASN A 32 -1.09 18.82 12.12
CA ASN A 32 -2.10 19.71 12.69
C ASN A 32 -1.80 20.11 14.14
N SER A 33 -1.13 19.26 14.92
CA SER A 33 -0.68 19.62 16.28
C SER A 33 0.33 20.77 16.31
N LEU A 34 1.10 20.95 15.23
CA LEU A 34 2.04 22.07 15.06
C LEU A 34 1.40 23.35 14.51
N GLY A 35 0.14 23.27 14.07
CA GLY A 35 -0.59 24.36 13.46
C GLY A 35 -1.64 23.81 12.49
N PRO A 36 -2.94 24.03 12.73
CA PRO A 36 -4.01 23.41 11.95
C PRO A 36 -3.96 23.88 10.49
N CYS A 37 -3.72 22.96 9.57
CA CYS A 37 -3.69 23.23 8.13
C CYS A 37 -4.47 22.21 7.30
N ILE A 38 -4.71 21.00 7.83
CA ILE A 38 -5.49 19.95 7.18
C ILE A 38 -6.91 19.98 7.79
N PRO A 39 -7.98 20.18 7.00
CA PRO A 39 -9.34 20.17 7.52
C PRO A 39 -9.68 18.84 8.20
N GLN A 40 -10.22 18.87 9.41
CA GLN A 40 -10.51 17.67 10.20
C GLN A 40 -11.45 16.69 9.46
N ARG A 41 -12.41 17.22 8.69
CA ARG A 41 -13.30 16.42 7.83
C ARG A 41 -12.59 15.53 6.80
N VAL A 42 -11.36 15.86 6.40
CA VAL A 42 -10.55 15.05 5.47
C VAL A 42 -9.92 13.86 6.20
N ILE A 43 -9.59 14.03 7.49
CA ILE A 43 -9.00 13.00 8.35
C ILE A 43 -10.08 12.02 8.83
N ASP A 44 -11.28 12.53 9.15
CA ASP A 44 -12.38 11.73 9.69
C ASP A 44 -13.19 11.00 8.59
N ARG A 45 -13.03 11.39 7.32
CA ARG A 45 -13.71 10.73 6.22
C ARG A 45 -13.18 9.30 6.07
N PRO A 46 -14.05 8.29 5.96
CA PRO A 46 -13.63 6.93 5.64
C PRO A 46 -12.82 6.91 4.33
N PRO A 47 -11.75 6.10 4.24
CA PRO A 47 -10.96 6.04 3.03
C PRO A 47 -11.78 5.46 1.87
N SER A 48 -11.70 6.11 0.71
CA SER A 48 -12.41 5.75 -0.51
C SER A 48 -11.58 6.19 -1.71
N ALA A 49 -11.45 5.32 -2.71
CA ALA A 49 -10.96 5.66 -4.03
C ALA A 49 -12.09 6.31 -4.80
N GLU A 50 -11.97 7.62 -4.96
CA GLU A 50 -12.90 8.48 -5.68
C GLU A 50 -12.83 8.24 -7.21
N LEU A 51 -12.91 6.98 -7.67
CA LEU A 51 -12.93 6.60 -9.09
C LEU A 51 -14.35 6.42 -9.64
N ALA A 52 -15.34 6.19 -8.77
CA ALA A 52 -16.77 6.16 -9.10
C ALA A 52 -17.63 6.62 -7.91
N PRO A 53 -18.84 7.19 -8.15
CA PRO A 53 -19.77 7.50 -7.07
C PRO A 53 -20.11 6.21 -6.29
N ASP A 54 -20.09 6.31 -4.96
CA ASP A 54 -20.36 5.24 -3.99
C ASP A 54 -19.32 4.10 -3.89
N GLN A 55 -18.15 4.21 -4.53
CA GLN A 55 -17.09 3.21 -4.40
C GLN A 55 -16.38 3.31 -3.04
N LYS A 56 -16.34 2.21 -2.27
CA LYS A 56 -15.54 2.11 -1.03
C LYS A 56 -14.28 1.28 -1.29
N ASP A 57 -13.15 1.68 -0.72
CA ASP A 57 -11.90 0.88 -0.79
C ASP A 57 -12.08 -0.50 -0.16
N GLU A 58 -12.89 -0.54 0.90
CA GLU A 58 -13.23 -1.73 1.68
C GLU A 58 -13.98 -2.80 0.86
N ASP A 59 -14.57 -2.43 -0.29
CA ASP A 59 -15.24 -3.41 -1.17
C ASP A 59 -14.21 -4.33 -1.84
N SER A 60 -12.94 -3.92 -1.92
CA SER A 60 -11.91 -4.63 -2.68
C SER A 60 -10.59 -4.87 -1.93
N LEU A 61 -10.40 -4.27 -0.76
CA LEU A 61 -9.21 -4.42 0.08
C LEU A 61 -9.61 -4.64 1.56
N PRO A 62 -8.77 -5.36 2.34
CA PRO A 62 -8.97 -5.40 3.78
C PRO A 62 -8.78 -4.00 4.41
N PRO A 63 -9.22 -3.80 5.67
CA PRO A 63 -8.97 -2.56 6.39
C PRO A 63 -7.49 -2.18 6.37
N TYR A 64 -7.20 -0.87 6.27
CA TYR A 64 -5.82 -0.39 6.10
C TYR A 64 -4.85 -0.82 7.20
N GLU A 65 -5.32 -0.95 8.45
CA GLU A 65 -4.50 -1.48 9.55
C GLU A 65 -3.99 -2.89 9.26
N LEU A 66 -4.86 -3.75 8.73
CA LEU A 66 -4.50 -5.12 8.35
C LEU A 66 -3.66 -5.12 7.07
N LEU A 67 -4.03 -4.31 6.08
CA LEU A 67 -3.31 -4.22 4.81
C LEU A 67 -1.87 -3.77 5.03
N ASP A 68 -1.67 -2.67 5.74
CA ASP A 68 -0.35 -2.11 6.03
C ASP A 68 0.50 -3.12 6.81
N ARG A 69 -0.10 -3.85 7.75
CA ARG A 69 0.60 -4.90 8.49
C ARG A 69 1.04 -6.07 7.62
N ILE A 70 0.20 -6.53 6.70
CA ILE A 70 0.57 -7.59 5.73
C ILE A 70 1.71 -7.09 4.83
N LEU A 71 1.62 -5.84 4.36
CA LEU A 71 2.66 -5.25 3.50
C LEU A 71 3.99 -5.09 4.23
N GLU A 72 3.98 -4.65 5.49
CA GLU A 72 5.17 -4.55 6.32
C GLU A 72 5.87 -5.92 6.44
N LEU A 73 5.12 -6.96 6.83
CA LEU A 73 5.68 -8.31 6.99
C LEU A 73 6.23 -8.86 5.66
N TYR A 74 5.48 -8.70 4.57
CA TYR A 74 5.88 -9.27 3.28
C TYR A 74 7.01 -8.50 2.58
N VAL A 75 6.93 -7.17 2.57
CA VAL A 75 7.82 -6.32 1.77
C VAL A 75 9.04 -5.90 2.56
N GLU A 76 8.83 -5.47 3.81
CA GLU A 76 9.92 -4.95 4.64
C GLU A 76 10.66 -6.06 5.37
N GLN A 77 9.93 -7.04 5.91
CA GLN A 77 10.49 -8.10 6.75
C GLN A 77 10.75 -9.43 6.01
N ASP A 78 10.34 -9.54 4.74
CA ASP A 78 10.56 -10.70 3.86
C ASP A 78 9.91 -12.01 4.36
N TYR A 79 8.79 -11.90 5.07
CA TYR A 79 8.07 -13.07 5.58
C TYR A 79 7.41 -13.82 4.43
N SER A 80 7.40 -15.16 4.51
CA SER A 80 6.61 -15.97 3.58
C SER A 80 5.11 -15.84 3.87
N ALA A 81 4.27 -16.27 2.93
CA ALA A 81 2.82 -16.26 3.14
C ALA A 81 2.41 -17.10 4.36
N GLU A 82 3.03 -18.27 4.57
CA GLU A 82 2.73 -19.12 5.72
C GLU A 82 3.23 -18.50 7.03
N ASP A 83 4.36 -17.78 7.04
CA ASP A 83 4.82 -17.06 8.23
C ASP A 83 3.84 -15.95 8.62
N ILE A 84 3.30 -15.22 7.64
CA ILE A 84 2.29 -14.18 7.89
C ILE A 84 1.00 -14.81 8.45
N ILE A 85 0.54 -15.93 7.87
CA ILE A 85 -0.64 -16.66 8.36
C ILE A 85 -0.42 -17.16 9.79
N ALA A 86 0.80 -17.63 10.11
CA ALA A 86 1.16 -18.08 11.46
C ALA A 86 1.10 -16.96 12.51
N THR A 87 1.11 -15.68 12.11
CA THR A 87 0.86 -14.55 13.03
C THR A 87 -0.61 -14.40 13.45
N GLY A 88 -1.51 -15.24 12.93
CA GLY A 88 -2.94 -15.24 13.24
C GLY A 88 -3.81 -14.49 12.23
N MET A 89 -3.26 -14.13 11.07
CA MET A 89 -4.00 -13.49 9.99
C MET A 89 -4.75 -14.51 9.14
N GLU A 90 -5.91 -14.11 8.60
CA GLU A 90 -6.76 -14.97 7.80
C GLU A 90 -6.08 -15.28 6.44
N ARG A 91 -6.06 -16.56 6.06
CA ARG A 91 -5.30 -17.07 4.91
C ARG A 91 -5.78 -16.45 3.60
N GLU A 92 -7.08 -16.38 3.36
CA GLU A 92 -7.65 -15.83 2.13
C GLU A 92 -7.25 -14.36 1.95
N GLN A 93 -7.29 -13.56 3.02
CA GLN A 93 -6.86 -12.17 3.03
C GLN A 93 -5.38 -12.00 2.73
N VAL A 94 -4.51 -12.78 3.40
CA VAL A 94 -3.06 -12.74 3.15
C VAL A 94 -2.78 -13.10 1.70
N GLN A 95 -3.26 -14.24 1.21
CA GLN A 95 -3.03 -14.69 -0.15
C GLN A 95 -3.54 -13.69 -1.20
N ARG A 96 -4.72 -13.08 -0.95
CA ARG A 96 -5.28 -12.04 -1.82
C ARG A 96 -4.39 -10.81 -1.90
N VAL A 97 -3.93 -10.29 -0.75
CA VAL A 97 -3.06 -9.11 -0.70
C VAL A 97 -1.72 -9.39 -1.39
N LEU A 98 -1.08 -10.51 -1.07
CA LEU A 98 0.20 -10.90 -1.68
C LEU A 98 0.09 -11.05 -3.20
N ARG A 99 -0.98 -11.70 -3.67
CA ARG A 99 -1.26 -11.82 -5.11
C ARG A 99 -1.41 -10.44 -5.76
N LEU A 100 -2.16 -9.54 -5.12
CA LEU A 100 -2.32 -8.16 -5.59
C LEU A 100 -1.00 -7.40 -5.60
N VAL A 101 -0.10 -7.65 -4.66
CA VAL A 101 1.25 -7.10 -4.70
C VAL A 101 1.93 -7.59 -5.98
N ASP A 102 2.04 -8.88 -6.20
CA ASP A 102 2.85 -9.42 -7.30
C ASP A 102 2.31 -9.05 -8.69
N VAL A 103 1.00 -9.16 -8.93
CA VAL A 103 0.41 -8.84 -10.25
C VAL A 103 0.49 -7.35 -10.61
N ASN A 104 0.66 -6.45 -9.62
CA ASN A 104 0.76 -5.01 -9.85
C ASN A 104 2.21 -4.51 -10.02
N GLU A 105 3.18 -5.41 -10.22
CA GLU A 105 4.59 -5.04 -10.46
C GLU A 105 4.74 -4.11 -11.66
N TYR A 106 3.99 -4.35 -12.74
CA TYR A 106 4.03 -3.51 -13.95
C TYR A 106 3.65 -2.05 -13.69
N LYS A 107 2.72 -1.79 -12.76
CA LYS A 107 2.34 -0.42 -12.37
C LYS A 107 3.47 0.23 -11.59
N ARG A 108 4.03 -0.48 -10.61
CA ARG A 108 5.13 0.03 -9.75
C ARG A 108 6.37 0.41 -10.54
N ARG A 109 6.71 -0.32 -11.60
CA ARG A 109 7.85 0.02 -12.47
C ARG A 109 7.68 1.34 -13.24
N GLN A 110 6.45 1.81 -13.40
CA GLN A 110 6.12 3.08 -14.06
C GLN A 110 5.85 4.21 -13.06
N ALA A 111 5.85 3.92 -11.76
CA ALA A 111 5.64 4.93 -10.73
C ALA A 111 6.81 5.93 -10.71
N PRO A 112 6.55 7.23 -10.46
CA PRO A 112 7.59 8.22 -10.30
C PRO A 112 8.54 7.86 -9.14
N ILE A 113 9.70 8.51 -9.13
CA ILE A 113 10.63 8.44 -8.01
C ILE A 113 10.01 9.07 -6.76
N GLY A 114 10.48 8.69 -5.58
CA GLY A 114 9.97 9.18 -4.30
C GLY A 114 10.97 8.94 -3.18
N VAL A 115 10.70 9.50 -2.00
CA VAL A 115 11.54 9.31 -0.81
C VAL A 115 11.29 7.91 -0.23
N ARG A 116 12.37 7.24 0.19
CA ARG A 116 12.28 6.00 0.96
C ARG A 116 12.49 6.29 2.44
N ILE A 117 11.56 5.84 3.27
CA ILE A 117 11.63 5.96 4.74
C ILE A 117 11.66 4.59 5.43
N THR A 118 11.25 3.53 4.73
CA THR A 118 11.28 2.15 5.21
C THR A 118 12.66 1.50 5.06
N ARG A 119 12.87 0.37 5.75
CA ARG A 119 14.14 -0.40 5.63
C ARG A 119 14.29 -1.04 4.25
N ARG A 120 13.18 -1.51 3.69
CA ARG A 120 13.11 -2.14 2.37
C ARG A 120 11.77 -1.77 1.71
N GLY A 121 11.84 -0.87 0.74
CA GLY A 121 10.66 -0.36 0.05
C GLY A 121 10.47 -0.94 -1.35
N PHE A 122 9.38 -0.53 -2.01
CA PHE A 122 9.16 -0.83 -3.42
C PHE A 122 10.11 -0.01 -4.31
N GLY A 123 10.97 -0.68 -5.09
CA GLY A 123 11.91 -0.02 -5.99
C GLY A 123 13.22 -0.78 -6.16
N ARG A 124 14.35 -0.11 -5.93
CA ARG A 124 15.69 -0.72 -6.10
C ARG A 124 15.92 -1.91 -5.16
N ASP A 125 15.25 -1.93 -4.02
CA ASP A 125 15.40 -2.91 -2.93
C ASP A 125 14.55 -4.18 -3.13
N ARG A 126 13.53 -4.13 -4.01
CA ARG A 126 12.66 -5.27 -4.38
C ARG A 126 12.53 -5.36 -5.89
N ARG A 127 13.39 -6.16 -6.53
CA ARG A 127 13.44 -6.33 -8.00
C ARG A 127 12.78 -7.64 -8.42
N TYR A 128 11.48 -7.58 -8.69
CA TYR A 128 10.70 -8.75 -9.11
C TYR A 128 10.38 -8.69 -10.61
N PRO A 129 10.27 -9.84 -11.30
CA PRO A 129 9.88 -9.87 -12.70
C PRO A 129 8.42 -9.40 -12.87
N ILE A 130 8.12 -8.72 -13.99
CA ILE A 130 6.73 -8.40 -14.35
C ILE A 130 6.00 -9.68 -14.78
N THR A 131 6.60 -10.43 -15.70
CA THR A 131 6.09 -11.73 -16.12
C THR A 131 6.62 -12.79 -15.17
N SER A 132 5.77 -13.24 -14.25
CA SER A 132 6.09 -14.29 -13.28
C SER A 132 5.05 -15.40 -13.34
N GLY A 133 5.50 -16.66 -13.36
CA GLY A 133 4.64 -17.84 -13.21
C GLY A 133 4.61 -18.41 -11.80
N TRP A 134 5.39 -17.83 -10.88
CA TRP A 134 5.47 -18.28 -9.48
C TRP A 134 4.13 -18.08 -8.78
N ARG A 135 3.68 -19.09 -8.02
CA ARG A 135 2.47 -19.01 -7.22
C ARG A 135 2.83 -18.96 -5.74
N ILE A 136 2.07 -18.18 -4.99
CA ILE A 136 2.22 -18.09 -3.54
C ILE A 136 1.96 -19.48 -2.93
N GLY A 137 2.96 -20.01 -2.22
CA GLY A 137 2.93 -21.35 -1.63
C GLY A 137 3.70 -22.41 -2.40
N ASP A 138 4.24 -22.09 -3.59
CA ASP A 138 5.25 -22.91 -4.29
C ASP A 138 6.64 -22.80 -3.63
#